data_AF-A0A354WM67-F1
#
_entry.id   AF-A0A354WM67-F1
#
_cell.length_a   1.000
_cell.length_b   1.000
_cell.length_c   1.000
_cell.angle_alpha   90.00
_cell.angle_beta   90.00
_cell.angle_gamma   90.00
#
_symmetry.space_group_name_H-M   'P 1'
#
loop_
_entity.id
_entity.type
_entity.pdbx_description
1 polymer ?
#
loop_
_entity_poly.entity_id
_entity_poly.type
_entity_poly.pdbx_seq_one_letter_code
_entity_poly.pdbx_strand_id
1 'polypeptide(L)'
;GTEIDLAESDHYTVTHSEGSGELRVSLTPAGMAYASANQGEGACTPEIRVRLQASITEKAGLDAPIPCSASVSYLNAAGVFYEAQSEAGEVHTGGIRLFVSDEAGQPLGGATFRLTRAGDESATSSTETNAVFVNFLTGNGGKPVSEVTTGEDGKAFLWGVAYGRYYLVQTKAPDGKDKLSQPAAVIVSASSHLTAQDGWQDARGMTVDNTVHLVNREETLPKTGDMGAVVFVVAGSILIGAICALILELIFRTAKRRIRR
;
A
#
# COMPACT_ATOMS: atom_id res chain seq x y z
N GLY A 1 -6.04 -35.40 1.06
CA GLY A 1 -5.22 -36.29 0.23
C GLY A 1 -3.81 -35.79 0.24
N THR A 2 -2.82 -36.67 0.18
CA THR A 2 -1.41 -36.28 -0.02
C THR A 2 -1.30 -35.66 -1.42
N GLU A 3 -0.85 -34.41 -1.50
CA GLU A 3 -0.50 -33.79 -2.78
C GLU A 3 0.79 -34.46 -3.28
N ILE A 4 0.78 -34.96 -4.51
CA ILE A 4 1.95 -35.61 -5.10
C ILE A 4 2.43 -34.73 -6.26
N ASP A 5 3.68 -34.28 -6.17
CA ASP A 5 4.26 -33.39 -7.16
C ASP A 5 4.66 -34.18 -8.41
N LEU A 6 4.10 -33.79 -9.55
CA LEU A 6 4.58 -34.23 -10.86
C LEU A 6 5.87 -33.46 -11.21
N ALA A 7 6.82 -34.14 -11.84
CA ALA A 7 8.05 -33.51 -12.33
C ALA A 7 7.91 -33.03 -13.80
N GLU A 8 8.36 -31.81 -14.08
CA GLU A 8 8.44 -31.25 -15.43
C GLU A 8 9.42 -32.05 -16.29
N SER A 9 9.19 -32.11 -17.60
CA SER A 9 9.87 -32.95 -18.60
C SER A 9 9.61 -34.45 -18.46
N ASP A 10 9.51 -34.97 -17.24
CA ASP A 10 9.24 -36.38 -16.98
C ASP A 10 7.75 -36.69 -17.12
N HIS A 11 6.89 -35.97 -16.38
CA HIS A 11 5.45 -36.23 -16.32
C HIS A 11 4.62 -35.24 -17.14
N TYR A 12 5.12 -34.02 -17.33
CA TYR A 12 4.44 -33.02 -18.16
C TYR A 12 5.43 -32.08 -18.85
N THR A 13 4.97 -31.42 -19.90
CA THR A 13 5.69 -30.32 -20.57
C THR A 13 4.86 -29.05 -20.54
N VAL A 14 5.52 -27.90 -20.49
CA VAL A 14 4.90 -26.58 -20.58
C VAL A 14 5.31 -25.93 -21.89
N THR A 15 4.36 -25.42 -22.66
CA THR A 15 4.63 -24.60 -23.84
C THR A 15 3.88 -23.28 -23.78
N HIS A 16 4.46 -22.25 -24.40
CA HIS A 16 3.91 -20.91 -24.47
C HIS A 16 3.79 -20.48 -25.93
N SER A 17 2.62 -19.99 -26.32
CA SER A 17 2.39 -19.40 -27.64
C SER A 17 2.53 -17.88 -27.55
N GLU A 18 3.62 -17.32 -28.07
CA GLU A 18 3.89 -15.87 -28.01
C GLU A 18 2.82 -15.00 -28.68
N GLY A 19 2.08 -15.55 -29.66
CA GLY A 19 1.03 -14.83 -30.38
C GLY A 19 -0.33 -14.80 -29.69
N SER A 20 -0.65 -15.79 -28.85
CA SER A 20 -1.94 -15.89 -28.15
C SER A 20 -1.84 -15.68 -26.64
N GLY A 21 -0.62 -15.68 -26.07
CA GLY A 21 -0.43 -15.69 -24.62
C GLY A 21 -0.91 -16.97 -23.94
N GLU A 22 -1.19 -18.02 -24.73
CA GLU A 22 -1.70 -19.30 -24.24
C GLU A 22 -0.56 -20.11 -23.61
N LEU A 23 -0.76 -20.55 -22.37
CA LEU A 23 0.09 -21.52 -21.69
C LEU A 23 -0.56 -22.89 -21.79
N ARG A 24 0.18 -23.88 -22.31
CA ARG A 24 -0.29 -25.26 -22.41
C ARG A 24 0.54 -26.17 -21.53
N VAL A 25 -0.14 -26.99 -20.75
CA VAL A 25 0.46 -28.07 -19.96
C VAL A 25 0.01 -29.40 -20.57
N SER A 26 0.96 -30.22 -21.02
CA SER A 26 0.68 -31.52 -21.66
C SER A 26 1.30 -32.64 -20.85
N LEU A 27 0.53 -33.69 -20.51
CA LEU A 27 1.09 -34.88 -19.89
C LEU A 27 1.95 -35.65 -20.91
N THR A 28 3.11 -36.11 -20.47
CA THR A 28 3.92 -37.08 -21.22
C THR A 28 3.27 -38.47 -21.15
N PRO A 29 3.73 -39.46 -21.94
CA PRO A 29 3.31 -40.84 -21.74
C PRO A 29 3.50 -41.35 -20.31
N ALA A 30 4.57 -40.95 -19.63
CA ALA A 30 4.82 -41.30 -18.23
C ALA A 30 3.82 -40.60 -17.28
N GLY A 31 3.51 -39.31 -17.51
CA GLY A 31 2.50 -38.60 -16.74
C GLY A 31 1.09 -39.17 -16.90
N MET A 32 0.71 -39.57 -18.12
CA MET A 32 -0.58 -40.24 -18.38
C MET A 32 -0.65 -41.61 -17.69
N ALA A 33 0.42 -42.40 -17.76
CA ALA A 33 0.50 -43.68 -17.06
C ALA A 33 0.40 -43.49 -15.54
N TYR A 34 1.09 -42.47 -15.01
CA TYR A 34 1.04 -42.10 -13.60
C TYR A 34 -0.36 -41.69 -13.16
N ALA A 35 -1.02 -40.79 -13.90
CA ALA A 35 -2.40 -40.37 -13.62
C ALA A 35 -3.37 -41.56 -13.66
N SER A 36 -3.19 -42.48 -14.61
CA SER A 36 -4.02 -43.69 -14.75
C SER A 36 -3.84 -44.67 -13.57
N ALA A 37 -2.62 -44.81 -13.07
CA ALA A 37 -2.33 -45.65 -11.90
C ALA A 37 -2.90 -45.09 -10.60
N ASN A 38 -3.26 -43.81 -10.57
CA ASN A 38 -3.71 -43.08 -9.37
C ASN A 38 -5.15 -42.57 -9.48
N GLN A 39 -6.02 -43.21 -10.27
CA GLN A 39 -7.43 -42.82 -10.43
C GLN A 39 -8.28 -42.98 -9.15
N GLY A 40 -7.70 -43.51 -8.07
CA GLY A 40 -8.40 -43.79 -6.82
C GLY A 40 -9.35 -45.00 -6.94
N GLU A 41 -9.65 -45.63 -5.81
CA GLU A 41 -10.77 -46.59 -5.69
C GLU A 41 -11.88 -45.94 -4.83
N GLY A 42 -13.15 -46.12 -5.23
CA GLY A 42 -14.30 -45.65 -4.42
C GLY A 42 -14.59 -44.15 -4.52
N ALA A 43 -14.86 -43.50 -3.38
CA ALA A 43 -15.39 -42.12 -3.28
C ALA A 43 -14.38 -40.98 -3.53
N CYS A 44 -13.13 -41.31 -3.88
CA CYS A 44 -12.09 -40.33 -4.20
C CYS A 44 -12.08 -40.07 -5.71
N THR A 45 -12.57 -38.91 -6.14
CA THR A 45 -12.43 -38.47 -7.52
C THR A 45 -11.00 -37.99 -7.77
N PRO A 46 -10.26 -38.57 -8.74
CA PRO A 46 -8.91 -38.11 -9.06
C PRO A 46 -8.97 -36.68 -9.64
N GLU A 47 -8.06 -35.81 -9.19
CA GLU A 47 -7.97 -34.41 -9.63
C GLU A 47 -6.56 -34.14 -10.17
N ILE A 48 -6.48 -33.52 -11.35
CA ILE A 48 -5.25 -32.90 -11.84
C ILE A 48 -5.37 -31.41 -11.56
N ARG A 49 -4.45 -30.86 -10.77
CA ARG A 49 -4.44 -29.44 -10.41
C ARG A 49 -3.25 -28.75 -11.05
N VAL A 50 -3.54 -27.72 -11.87
CA VAL A 50 -2.52 -26.82 -12.42
C VAL A 50 -2.60 -25.50 -11.66
N ARG A 51 -1.51 -25.12 -10.97
CA ARG A 51 -1.41 -23.82 -10.30
C ARG A 51 -0.53 -22.90 -11.14
N LEU A 52 -1.09 -21.77 -11.56
CA LEU A 52 -0.34 -20.73 -12.27
C LEU A 52 -0.17 -19.52 -11.36
N GLN A 53 1.05 -18.98 -11.30
CA GLN A 53 1.32 -17.68 -10.70
C GLN A 53 1.46 -16.66 -11.82
N ALA A 54 0.53 -15.70 -11.85
CA ALA A 54 0.50 -14.64 -12.84
C ALA A 54 0.43 -13.27 -12.17
N SER A 55 0.94 -12.26 -12.85
CA SER A 55 0.94 -10.86 -12.40
C SER A 55 0.17 -10.01 -13.40
N ILE A 56 -0.66 -9.10 -12.91
CA ILE A 56 -1.26 -8.05 -13.74
C ILE A 56 -0.13 -7.12 -14.19
N THR A 57 -0.04 -6.86 -15.49
CA THR A 57 1.00 -6.01 -16.07
C THR A 57 0.62 -4.53 -16.00
N GLU A 58 1.60 -3.66 -16.19
CA GLU A 58 1.45 -2.21 -16.21
C GLU A 58 0.54 -1.68 -17.33
N LYS A 59 0.16 -2.53 -18.28
CA LYS A 59 -0.74 -2.21 -19.41
C LYS A 59 -2.22 -2.38 -19.07
N ALA A 60 -2.54 -2.95 -17.91
CA ALA A 60 -3.93 -3.15 -17.51
C ALA A 60 -4.66 -1.82 -17.29
N GLY A 61 -5.82 -1.68 -17.93
CA GLY A 61 -6.75 -0.61 -17.64
C GLY A 61 -7.34 -0.76 -16.24
N LEU A 62 -7.65 0.36 -15.59
CA LEU A 62 -8.39 0.32 -14.33
C LEU A 62 -9.82 -0.14 -14.58
N ASP A 63 -10.30 -1.08 -13.76
CA ASP A 63 -11.61 -1.75 -13.88
C ASP A 63 -11.84 -2.54 -15.20
N ALA A 64 -10.90 -2.48 -16.15
CA ALA A 64 -10.98 -3.26 -17.37
C ALA A 64 -10.93 -4.77 -17.04
N PRO A 65 -11.87 -5.58 -17.57
CA PRO A 65 -11.87 -7.01 -17.32
C PRO A 65 -10.63 -7.66 -17.94
N ILE A 66 -9.92 -8.45 -17.12
CA ILE A 66 -8.79 -9.26 -17.57
C ILE A 66 -9.24 -10.73 -17.51
N PRO A 67 -9.66 -11.31 -18.65
CA PRO A 67 -10.22 -12.65 -18.66
C PRO A 67 -9.17 -13.72 -18.37
N CYS A 68 -9.59 -14.75 -17.64
CA CYS A 68 -8.82 -15.95 -17.36
C CYS A 68 -9.75 -17.15 -17.55
N SER A 69 -9.39 -18.05 -18.45
CA SER A 69 -10.12 -19.30 -18.67
C SER A 69 -9.12 -20.43 -18.88
N ALA A 70 -9.56 -21.65 -18.62
CA ALA A 70 -8.78 -22.87 -18.86
C ALA A 70 -9.61 -23.84 -19.71
N SER A 71 -8.92 -24.65 -20.50
CA SER A 71 -9.53 -25.79 -21.18
C SER A 71 -8.75 -27.06 -20.87
N VAL A 72 -9.45 -28.19 -20.96
CA VAL A 72 -8.87 -29.52 -20.92
C VAL A 72 -9.30 -30.26 -22.17
N SER A 73 -8.35 -30.89 -22.85
CA SER A 73 -8.63 -31.76 -23.98
C SER A 73 -7.97 -33.12 -23.78
N TYR A 74 -8.62 -34.17 -24.27
CA TYR A 74 -8.10 -35.54 -24.18
C TYR A 74 -8.60 -36.41 -25.33
N LEU A 75 -7.84 -37.46 -25.63
CA LEU A 75 -8.22 -38.54 -26.52
C LEU A 75 -8.55 -39.77 -25.69
N ASN A 76 -9.76 -40.30 -25.80
CA ASN A 76 -10.13 -41.52 -25.07
C ASN A 76 -9.55 -42.78 -25.75
N ALA A 77 -9.68 -43.93 -25.09
CA ALA A 77 -9.20 -45.22 -25.62
C ALA A 77 -9.85 -45.64 -26.95
N ALA A 78 -11.03 -45.09 -27.29
CA ALA A 78 -11.70 -45.32 -28.56
C ALA A 78 -11.20 -44.39 -29.69
N GLY A 79 -10.22 -43.53 -29.42
CA GLY A 79 -9.72 -42.55 -30.38
C GLY A 79 -10.67 -41.37 -30.60
N VAL A 80 -11.61 -41.13 -29.69
CA VAL A 80 -12.54 -39.99 -29.74
C VAL A 80 -11.95 -38.83 -28.94
N PHE A 81 -11.87 -37.67 -29.57
CA PHE A 81 -11.39 -36.43 -28.98
C PHE A 81 -12.50 -35.74 -28.18
N TYR A 82 -12.16 -35.24 -27.00
CA TYR A 82 -13.02 -34.44 -26.15
C TYR A 82 -12.30 -33.17 -25.73
N GLU A 83 -13.07 -32.10 -25.58
CA GLU A 83 -12.61 -30.84 -25.03
C GLU A 83 -13.69 -30.27 -24.11
N ALA A 84 -13.26 -29.72 -22.98
CA ALA A 84 -14.10 -28.99 -22.05
C ALA A 84 -13.40 -27.69 -21.68
N GLN A 85 -14.18 -26.63 -21.54
CA GLN A 85 -13.70 -25.30 -21.17
C GLN A 85 -14.31 -24.88 -19.84
N SER A 86 -13.54 -24.21 -18.99
CA SER A 86 -14.05 -23.58 -17.78
C SER A 86 -14.94 -22.38 -18.14
N GLU A 87 -15.75 -21.94 -17.18
CA GLU A 87 -16.28 -20.59 -17.25
C GLU A 87 -15.13 -19.57 -17.28
N ALA A 88 -15.33 -18.44 -17.95
CA ALA A 88 -14.36 -17.36 -17.95
C ALA A 88 -14.43 -16.64 -16.58
N GLY A 89 -13.34 -16.69 -15.83
CA GLY A 89 -13.11 -15.80 -14.70
C GLY A 89 -12.53 -14.47 -15.19
N GLU A 90 -12.64 -13.43 -14.37
CA GLU A 90 -12.03 -12.13 -14.65
C GLU A 90 -11.33 -11.62 -13.39
N VAL A 91 -10.19 -10.96 -13.60
CA VAL A 91 -9.50 -10.20 -12.55
C VAL A 91 -9.46 -8.73 -12.94
N HIS A 92 -9.47 -7.86 -11.94
CA HIS A 92 -9.50 -6.41 -12.12
C HIS A 92 -8.45 -5.76 -11.22
N THR A 93 -8.09 -4.54 -11.59
CA THR A 93 -7.26 -3.65 -10.78
C THR A 93 -7.89 -2.27 -10.72
N GLY A 94 -7.61 -1.53 -9.65
CA GLY A 94 -8.17 -0.20 -9.41
C GLY A 94 -7.08 0.84 -9.20
N GLY A 95 -7.52 2.01 -8.77
CA GLY A 95 -6.61 3.10 -8.45
C GLY A 95 -7.18 4.02 -7.37
N ILE A 96 -6.33 4.89 -6.86
CA ILE A 96 -6.66 5.87 -5.83
C ILE A 96 -6.11 7.21 -6.29
N ARG A 97 -7.00 8.21 -6.45
CA ARG A 97 -6.60 9.60 -6.67
C ARG A 97 -6.56 10.34 -5.34
N LEU A 98 -5.49 11.08 -5.13
CA LEU A 98 -5.29 11.90 -3.93
C LEU A 98 -5.38 13.38 -4.30
N PHE A 99 -5.95 14.16 -3.39
CA PHE A 99 -5.80 15.60 -3.36
C PHE A 99 -5.45 16.04 -1.93
N VAL A 100 -4.26 16.62 -1.76
CA VAL A 100 -3.79 17.15 -0.48
C VAL A 100 -3.92 18.66 -0.49
N SER A 101 -4.54 19.21 0.55
CA SER A 101 -4.73 20.64 0.72
C SER A 101 -4.46 21.11 2.15
N ASP A 102 -4.41 22.42 2.33
CA ASP A 102 -4.52 23.03 3.66
C ASP A 102 -6.01 23.17 4.07
N GLU A 103 -6.24 23.79 5.24
CA GLU A 103 -7.59 24.03 5.77
C GLU A 103 -8.41 25.03 4.93
N ALA A 104 -7.75 25.85 4.11
CA ALA A 104 -8.41 26.77 3.18
C ALA A 104 -8.72 26.10 1.82
N GLY A 105 -8.29 24.85 1.62
CA GLY A 105 -8.47 24.12 0.37
C GLY A 105 -7.40 24.41 -0.69
N GLN A 106 -6.33 25.12 -0.33
CA GLN A 106 -5.22 25.38 -1.24
C GLN A 106 -4.41 24.08 -1.44
N PRO A 107 -4.10 23.68 -2.69
CA PRO A 107 -3.31 22.48 -2.95
C PRO A 107 -1.91 22.53 -2.33
N LEU A 108 -1.44 21.37 -1.85
CA LEU A 108 -0.13 21.21 -1.22
C LEU A 108 0.70 20.12 -1.92
N GLY A 109 1.82 20.54 -2.52
CA GLY A 109 2.82 19.63 -3.06
C GLY A 109 3.80 19.10 -2.01
N GLY A 110 4.43 17.97 -2.31
CA GLY A 110 5.51 17.40 -1.49
C GLY A 110 5.06 16.48 -0.36
N ALA A 111 3.77 16.18 -0.22
CA ALA A 111 3.30 15.14 0.69
C ALA A 111 3.61 13.75 0.12
N THR A 112 4.27 12.89 0.89
CA THR A 112 4.60 11.52 0.48
C THR A 112 3.75 10.50 1.23
N PHE A 113 3.23 9.51 0.50
CA PHE A 113 2.36 8.47 1.01
C PHE A 113 2.82 7.08 0.60
N ARG A 114 2.55 6.12 1.49
CA ARG A 114 2.63 4.68 1.24
C ARG A 114 1.27 4.04 1.48
N LEU A 115 1.05 2.86 0.91
CA LEU A 115 -0.22 2.14 1.01
C LEU A 115 -0.01 0.79 1.71
N THR A 116 -0.89 0.45 2.65
CA THR A 116 -0.88 -0.86 3.34
C THR A 116 -2.28 -1.46 3.35
N ARG A 117 -2.41 -2.78 3.24
CA ARG A 117 -3.72 -3.46 3.15
C ARG A 117 -4.35 -3.56 4.54
N ALA A 118 -5.64 -3.25 4.64
CA ALA A 118 -6.38 -3.40 5.88
C ALA A 118 -6.68 -4.89 6.09
N GLY A 119 -5.94 -5.52 6.99
CA GLY A 119 -5.92 -6.96 7.24
C GLY A 119 -4.77 -7.37 8.16
N ASP A 120 -3.70 -6.57 8.15
CA ASP A 120 -2.62 -6.64 9.13
C ASP A 120 -3.01 -5.77 10.34
N GLU A 121 -3.15 -6.36 11.53
CA GLU A 121 -3.44 -5.65 12.80
C GLU A 121 -2.42 -4.53 13.15
N SER A 122 -1.34 -4.40 12.37
CA SER A 122 -0.26 -3.45 12.58
C SER A 122 -0.49 -2.03 12.03
N ALA A 123 -1.53 -1.78 11.23
CA ALA A 123 -1.69 -0.48 10.54
C ALA A 123 -2.45 0.60 11.34
N THR A 124 -2.95 0.29 12.54
CA THR A 124 -3.68 1.23 13.41
C THR A 124 -2.80 2.08 14.33
N SER A 125 -1.50 1.77 14.42
CA SER A 125 -0.55 2.53 15.22
C SER A 125 0.49 3.18 14.31
N SER A 126 0.77 4.45 14.58
CA SER A 126 1.75 5.33 13.94
C SER A 126 3.22 4.84 13.96
N THR A 127 3.46 3.56 14.21
CA THR A 127 4.78 2.94 14.31
C THR A 127 5.01 2.09 13.06
N GLU A 128 5.84 2.61 12.16
CA GLU A 128 6.20 2.04 10.84
C GLU A 128 6.88 0.65 10.89
N THR A 129 6.91 -0.02 12.04
CA THR A 129 7.86 -1.09 12.32
C THR A 129 7.40 -2.49 11.86
N ASN A 130 6.12 -2.68 11.50
CA ASN A 130 5.59 -3.98 11.04
C ASN A 130 4.54 -3.90 9.91
N ALA A 131 4.41 -2.75 9.23
CA ALA A 131 3.46 -2.60 8.13
C ALA A 131 4.02 -3.18 6.82
N VAL A 132 3.30 -4.12 6.20
CA VAL A 132 3.59 -4.57 4.83
C VAL A 132 3.03 -3.53 3.87
N PHE A 133 3.91 -2.87 3.14
CA PHE A 133 3.54 -1.89 2.14
C PHE A 133 3.34 -2.55 0.78
N VAL A 134 2.28 -2.14 0.09
CA VAL A 134 1.98 -2.64 -1.25
C VAL A 134 2.64 -1.77 -2.31
N ASN A 135 3.10 -2.40 -3.37
CA ASN A 135 3.60 -1.71 -4.54
C ASN A 135 2.43 -1.34 -5.47
N PHE A 136 2.58 -0.23 -6.18
CA PHE A 136 1.62 0.29 -7.14
C PHE A 136 2.36 1.09 -8.22
N LEU A 137 1.64 1.56 -9.23
CA LEU A 137 2.17 2.41 -10.30
C LEU A 137 1.75 3.86 -10.05
N THR A 138 2.51 4.85 -10.54
CA THR A 138 2.11 6.27 -10.51
C THR A 138 1.44 6.74 -11.81
N GLY A 139 1.19 5.80 -12.71
CA GLY A 139 0.56 6.01 -14.01
C GLY A 139 0.58 4.72 -14.83
N ASN A 140 -0.13 4.73 -15.96
CA ASN A 140 -0.16 3.62 -16.89
C ASN A 140 1.26 3.35 -17.46
N GLY A 141 1.71 2.10 -17.49
CA GLY A 141 3.01 1.73 -18.04
C GLY A 141 4.23 2.02 -17.17
N GLY A 142 4.05 2.49 -15.93
CA GLY A 142 5.14 2.82 -15.02
C GLY A 142 5.86 1.60 -14.42
N LYS A 143 6.96 1.85 -13.68
CA LYS A 143 7.56 0.84 -12.80
C LYS A 143 6.82 0.81 -11.46
N PRO A 144 6.67 -0.38 -10.84
CA PRO A 144 6.18 -0.48 -9.47
C PRO A 144 7.01 0.35 -8.50
N VAL A 145 6.33 1.17 -7.70
CA VAL A 145 6.89 1.96 -6.60
C VAL A 145 6.14 1.63 -5.31
N SER A 146 6.78 1.91 -4.17
CA SER A 146 6.21 1.72 -2.83
C SER A 146 5.71 3.02 -2.20
N GLU A 147 5.99 4.17 -2.82
CA GLU A 147 5.60 5.50 -2.35
C GLU A 147 5.17 6.40 -3.50
N VAL A 148 4.33 7.39 -3.21
CA VAL A 148 3.93 8.46 -4.13
C VAL A 148 4.02 9.81 -3.44
N THR A 149 4.42 10.84 -4.18
CA THR A 149 4.50 12.22 -3.69
C THR A 149 3.55 13.12 -4.48
N THR A 150 2.84 14.03 -3.79
CA THR A 150 1.97 15.00 -4.45
C THR A 150 2.75 16.03 -5.26
N GLY A 151 2.25 16.35 -6.45
CA GLY A 151 2.74 17.46 -7.27
C GLY A 151 2.32 18.82 -6.69
N GLU A 152 2.79 19.91 -7.28
CA GLU A 152 2.45 21.29 -6.86
C GLU A 152 0.95 21.59 -6.90
N ASP A 153 0.20 20.86 -7.72
CA ASP A 153 -1.27 20.92 -7.81
C ASP A 153 -1.98 20.14 -6.68
N GLY A 154 -1.22 19.62 -5.71
CA GLY A 154 -1.71 18.85 -4.57
C GLY A 154 -2.12 17.43 -4.93
N LYS A 155 -1.92 16.98 -6.18
CA LYS A 155 -2.43 15.69 -6.66
C LYS A 155 -1.38 14.61 -6.70
N ALA A 156 -1.83 13.39 -6.46
CA ALA A 156 -1.07 12.16 -6.67
C ALA A 156 -2.02 11.06 -7.14
N PHE A 157 -1.47 10.06 -7.84
CA PHE A 157 -2.26 8.95 -8.34
C PHE A 157 -1.56 7.62 -8.08
N LEU A 158 -2.29 6.69 -7.48
CA LEU A 158 -1.89 5.30 -7.31
C LEU A 158 -2.68 4.47 -8.31
N TRP A 159 -2.01 3.87 -9.27
CA TRP A 159 -2.57 3.03 -10.34
C TRP A 159 -2.23 1.56 -10.11
N GLY A 160 -3.12 0.66 -10.52
CA GLY A 160 -2.85 -0.77 -10.52
C GLY A 160 -2.92 -1.40 -9.12
N VAL A 161 -3.73 -0.83 -8.23
CA VAL A 161 -3.92 -1.35 -6.87
C VAL A 161 -5.04 -2.39 -6.89
N ALA A 162 -4.79 -3.58 -6.34
CA ALA A 162 -5.81 -4.62 -6.20
C ALA A 162 -7.02 -4.12 -5.38
N TYR A 163 -8.22 -4.64 -5.66
CA TYR A 163 -9.40 -4.29 -4.89
C TYR A 163 -9.30 -4.71 -3.43
N GLY A 164 -9.89 -3.89 -2.57
CA GLY A 164 -9.92 -4.13 -1.13
C GLY A 164 -9.83 -2.87 -0.30
N ARG A 165 -9.66 -3.09 1.01
CA ARG A 165 -9.54 -2.03 2.01
C ARG A 165 -8.07 -1.78 2.31
N TYR A 166 -7.69 -0.52 2.47
CA TYR A 166 -6.30 -0.10 2.67
C TYR A 166 -6.23 1.07 3.65
N TYR A 167 -5.03 1.34 4.13
CA TYR A 167 -4.66 2.58 4.81
C TYR A 167 -3.57 3.31 4.01
N LEU A 168 -3.81 4.59 3.76
CA LEU A 168 -2.81 5.54 3.26
C LEU A 168 -2.04 6.10 4.44
N VAL A 169 -0.75 5.77 4.51
CA VAL A 169 0.16 6.26 5.52
C VAL A 169 0.95 7.40 4.92
N GLN A 170 0.71 8.63 5.39
CA GLN A 170 1.60 9.74 5.08
C GLN A 170 2.95 9.45 5.73
N THR A 171 4.05 9.46 4.98
CA THR A 171 5.41 9.29 5.52
C THR A 171 6.10 10.64 5.70
N LYS A 172 5.84 11.57 4.76
CA LYS A 172 6.34 12.95 4.77
C LYS A 172 5.20 13.94 4.58
N ALA A 173 5.12 14.96 5.44
CA ALA A 173 4.19 16.08 5.29
C ALA A 173 4.70 17.11 4.27
N PRO A 174 3.83 17.93 3.66
CA PRO A 174 4.25 19.13 2.94
C PRO A 174 5.07 20.08 3.81
N ASP A 175 5.91 20.91 3.19
CA ASP A 175 6.75 21.86 3.92
C ASP A 175 5.90 22.84 4.75
N GLY A 176 6.27 23.02 6.03
CA GLY A 176 5.57 23.90 6.97
C GLY A 176 4.25 23.34 7.51
N LYS A 177 3.91 22.09 7.23
CA LYS A 177 2.67 21.45 7.68
C LYS A 177 2.93 20.27 8.61
N ASP A 178 2.00 20.05 9.54
CA ASP A 178 1.98 18.87 10.40
C ASP A 178 1.59 17.62 9.61
N LYS A 179 2.25 16.50 9.90
CA LYS A 179 1.91 15.16 9.39
C LYS A 179 0.51 14.76 9.85
N LEU A 180 -0.22 14.01 9.02
CA LEU A 180 -1.51 13.43 9.41
C LEU A 180 -1.34 12.60 10.69
N SER A 181 -2.21 12.86 11.68
CA SER A 181 -2.16 12.21 12.99
C SER A 181 -2.44 10.70 12.93
N GLN A 182 -3.18 10.26 11.91
CA GLN A 182 -3.52 8.85 11.67
C GLN A 182 -3.52 8.55 10.17
N PRO A 183 -3.28 7.29 9.77
CA PRO A 183 -3.48 6.85 8.39
C PRO A 183 -4.92 7.05 7.91
N ALA A 184 -5.11 7.37 6.64
CA ALA A 184 -6.43 7.51 6.04
C ALA A 184 -6.94 6.17 5.50
N ALA A 185 -8.10 5.70 5.95
CA ALA A 185 -8.72 4.48 5.44
C ALA A 185 -9.31 4.72 4.04
N VAL A 186 -9.00 3.84 3.09
CA VAL A 186 -9.50 3.92 1.70
C VAL A 186 -9.96 2.57 1.19
N ILE A 187 -10.87 2.59 0.22
CA ILE A 187 -11.39 1.39 -0.45
C ILE A 187 -11.06 1.49 -1.94
N VAL A 188 -10.34 0.50 -2.45
CA VAL A 188 -10.07 0.35 -3.88
C VAL A 188 -11.13 -0.55 -4.48
N SER A 189 -11.79 -0.04 -5.53
CA SER A 189 -12.90 -0.69 -6.21
C SER A 189 -12.92 -0.28 -7.70
N ALA A 190 -13.91 -0.78 -8.44
CA ALA A 190 -14.20 -0.41 -9.81
C ALA A 190 -14.19 1.11 -10.04
N SER A 191 -14.78 1.87 -9.13
CA SER A 191 -14.98 3.31 -9.30
C SER A 191 -14.02 4.19 -8.48
N SER A 192 -13.13 3.64 -7.66
CA SER A 192 -12.32 4.43 -6.71
C SER A 192 -11.33 5.40 -7.36
N HIS A 193 -11.08 5.22 -8.65
CA HIS A 193 -10.20 6.06 -9.46
C HIS A 193 -10.98 7.10 -10.29
N LEU A 194 -12.31 7.10 -10.25
CA LEU A 194 -13.14 7.98 -11.08
C LEU A 194 -13.28 9.36 -10.45
N THR A 195 -13.21 10.37 -11.30
CA THR A 195 -13.44 11.79 -10.99
C THR A 195 -14.64 12.31 -11.76
N ALA A 196 -15.11 13.51 -11.40
CA ALA A 196 -16.15 14.19 -12.16
C ALA A 196 -15.76 14.43 -13.64
N GLN A 197 -14.46 14.46 -13.95
CA GLN A 197 -13.94 14.67 -15.31
C GLN A 197 -14.07 13.42 -16.19
N ASP A 198 -14.12 12.24 -15.58
CA ASP A 198 -14.27 10.97 -16.29
C ASP A 198 -15.72 10.75 -16.79
N GLY A 199 -16.64 11.66 -16.42
CA GLY A 199 -18.02 11.66 -16.91
C GLY A 199 -18.89 10.52 -16.38
N TRP A 200 -18.38 9.73 -15.44
CA TRP A 200 -19.12 8.65 -14.80
C TRP A 200 -20.24 9.21 -13.93
N GLN A 201 -21.43 8.64 -14.06
CA GLN A 201 -22.62 9.03 -13.33
C GLN A 201 -23.09 7.90 -12.41
N ASP A 202 -23.51 8.24 -11.20
CA ASP A 202 -24.15 7.29 -10.30
C ASP A 202 -25.54 6.88 -10.81
N ALA A 203 -26.21 5.97 -10.11
CA ALA A 203 -27.57 5.51 -10.44
C ALA A 203 -28.63 6.65 -10.46
N ARG A 204 -28.27 7.85 -10.01
CA ARG A 204 -29.13 9.05 -9.99
C ARG A 204 -28.73 10.07 -11.07
N GLY A 205 -27.73 9.78 -11.91
CA GLY A 205 -27.26 10.66 -12.97
C GLY A 205 -26.29 11.75 -12.51
N MET A 206 -25.79 11.69 -11.28
CA MET A 206 -24.83 12.66 -10.73
C MET A 206 -23.40 12.25 -11.05
N THR A 207 -22.57 13.20 -11.49
CA THR A 207 -21.13 12.95 -11.62
C THR A 207 -20.51 12.66 -10.27
N VAL A 208 -19.62 11.65 -10.22
CA VAL A 208 -18.97 11.24 -8.97
C VAL A 208 -17.50 11.61 -9.00
N ASP A 209 -17.04 12.20 -7.90
CA ASP A 209 -15.63 12.41 -7.63
C ASP A 209 -15.22 11.59 -6.40
N ASN A 210 -14.50 10.50 -6.64
CA ASN A 210 -13.99 9.62 -5.59
C ASN A 210 -12.56 9.99 -5.16
N THR A 211 -12.10 11.20 -5.50
CA THR A 211 -10.79 11.69 -5.04
C THR A 211 -10.74 11.71 -3.52
N VAL A 212 -9.67 11.14 -2.97
CA VAL A 212 -9.42 11.14 -1.52
C VAL A 212 -8.82 12.49 -1.13
N HIS A 213 -9.61 13.31 -0.45
CA HIS A 213 -9.20 14.60 0.06
C HIS A 213 -8.52 14.46 1.42
N LEU A 214 -7.28 14.93 1.54
CA LEU A 214 -6.48 14.88 2.76
C LEU A 214 -6.07 16.31 3.14
N VAL A 215 -6.30 16.69 4.40
CA VAL A 215 -6.04 18.04 4.88
C VAL A 215 -4.88 18.02 5.87
N ASN A 216 -3.79 18.72 5.51
CA ASN A 216 -2.65 18.94 6.39
C ASN A 216 -2.76 20.30 7.08
N ARG A 217 -2.59 20.32 8.40
CA ARG A 217 -2.66 21.56 9.21
C ARG A 217 -1.31 22.24 9.29
N GLU A 218 -1.30 23.51 9.67
CA GLU A 218 -0.06 24.23 9.97
C GLU A 218 0.72 23.54 11.08
N GLU A 219 2.05 23.52 10.96
CA GLU A 219 2.92 22.98 12.00
C GLU A 219 2.80 23.80 13.28
N THR A 220 2.20 23.21 14.31
CA THR A 220 2.10 23.84 15.63
C THR A 220 3.37 23.58 16.44
N LEU A 221 4.49 24.17 16.02
CA LEU A 221 5.66 24.25 16.88
C LEU A 221 5.25 24.92 18.19
N PRO A 222 5.53 24.36 19.39
CA PRO A 222 5.40 25.12 20.61
C PRO A 222 6.32 26.33 20.43
N LYS A 223 5.74 27.54 20.41
CA LYS A 223 6.55 28.76 20.40
C LYS A 223 7.42 28.69 21.64
N THR A 224 8.72 28.46 21.46
CA THR A 224 9.71 28.64 22.53
C THR A 224 9.68 30.12 22.92
N GLY A 225 8.88 30.44 23.94
CA GLY A 225 8.52 31.82 24.28
C GLY A 225 7.08 32.02 24.76
N ASP A 226 6.24 30.98 24.85
CA ASP A 226 4.94 31.12 25.51
C ASP A 226 5.11 31.50 26.99
N MET A 227 4.21 32.36 27.48
CA MET A 227 4.32 33.12 28.74
C MET A 227 4.68 32.30 30.01
N GLY A 228 4.55 30.97 29.98
CA GLY A 228 5.02 30.09 31.06
C GLY A 228 6.54 30.03 31.22
N ALA A 229 7.31 30.11 30.13
CA ALA A 229 8.79 30.01 30.18
C ALA A 229 9.45 31.28 30.74
N VAL A 230 8.84 32.45 30.53
CA VAL A 230 9.35 33.74 31.06
C VAL A 230 9.36 33.72 32.60
N VAL A 231 8.36 33.10 33.24
CA VAL A 231 8.32 32.98 34.70
C VAL A 231 9.50 32.17 35.23
N PHE A 232 9.88 31.08 34.56
CA PHE A 232 11.03 30.27 34.96
C PHE A 232 12.37 30.99 34.74
N VAL A 233 12.52 31.74 33.65
CA VAL A 233 13.75 32.52 33.38
C VAL A 233 13.90 33.70 34.34
N VAL A 234 12.81 34.42 34.64
CA VAL A 234 12.83 35.53 35.60
C VAL A 234 13.07 35.03 37.03
N ALA A 235 12.39 33.96 37.45
CA ALA A 235 12.63 33.37 38.78
C ALA A 235 14.06 32.81 38.91
N GLY A 236 14.57 32.14 37.89
CA GLY A 236 15.93 31.60 37.86
C GLY A 236 17.00 32.68 37.93
N SER A 237 16.83 33.79 37.21
CA SER A 237 17.78 34.91 37.23
C SER A 237 17.81 35.65 38.58
N ILE A 238 16.67 35.78 39.27
CA ILE A 238 16.61 36.34 40.63
C ILE A 238 17.36 35.43 41.63
N LEU A 239 17.18 34.11 41.52
CA LEU A 239 17.84 33.15 42.41
C LEU A 239 19.37 33.17 42.22
N ILE A 240 19.84 33.18 40.97
CA ILE A 240 21.27 33.28 40.65
C ILE A 240 21.86 34.60 41.16
N GLY A 241 21.13 35.71 41.01
CA GLY A 241 21.54 37.02 41.52
C GLY A 241 21.71 37.03 43.05
N ALA A 242 20.77 36.43 43.79
CA ALA A 242 20.83 36.35 45.25
C ALA A 242 21.99 35.48 45.74
N ILE A 243 22.26 34.36 45.06
CA ILE A 243 23.40 33.49 45.36
C ILE A 243 24.73 34.22 45.11
N CYS A 244 24.86 34.93 43.99
CA CYS A 244 26.05 35.74 43.70
C CYS A 244 26.28 36.82 44.76
N ALA A 245 25.23 37.52 45.20
CA ALA A 245 25.33 38.54 46.24
C ALA A 245 25.81 37.94 47.59
N LEU A 246 25.28 36.78 47.99
CA LEU A 246 25.69 36.09 49.20
C LEU A 246 27.16 35.63 49.15
N ILE A 247 27.62 35.13 48.00
CA ILE A 247 29.02 34.74 47.81
C ILE A 247 29.93 35.96 47.91
N LEU A 248 29.57 37.08 47.28
CA LEU A 248 30.32 38.34 47.38
C LEU A 248 30.37 38.85 48.82
N GLU A 249 29.27 38.79 49.57
CA GLU A 249 29.24 39.22 50.96
C GLU A 249 30.09 38.30 51.86
N LEU A 250 30.10 36.99 51.60
CA LEU A 250 30.95 36.03 52.31
C LEU A 250 32.44 36.29 52.05
N ILE A 251 32.81 36.60 50.80
CA ILE A 251 34.18 36.97 50.41
C ILE A 251 34.58 38.29 51.11
N PHE A 252 33.69 39.29 51.17
CA PHE A 252 33.96 40.54 51.87
C PHE A 252 34.13 40.35 53.38
N ARG A 253 33.28 39.54 54.01
CA ARG A 253 33.36 39.23 55.45
C ARG A 253 34.64 38.44 55.79
N THR A 254 35.07 37.53 54.92
CA THR A 254 36.32 36.77 55.11
C THR A 254 37.56 37.62 54.84
N ALA A 255 37.54 38.50 53.84
CA ALA A 255 38.61 39.49 53.60
C ALA A 255 38.75 40.47 54.78
N LYS A 256 37.65 40.99 55.32
CA LYS A 256 37.65 41.88 56.49
C LYS A 256 38.15 41.20 57.77
N ARG A 257 37.95 39.87 57.91
CA ARG A 257 38.53 39.07 59.01
C ARG A 257 40.03 38.81 58.85
N ARG A 258 40.55 38.72 57.62
CA ARG A 258 42.00 38.57 57.37
C ARG A 258 42.78 39.86 57.59
N ILE A 259 42.20 41.03 57.34
CA ILE A 259 42.84 42.34 57.56
C ILE A 259 42.90 42.73 59.06
N ARG A 260 42.14 42.06 59.92
CA ARG A 260 42.10 42.30 61.38
C ARG A 260 42.89 41.28 62.21
N ARG A 261 43.78 40.49 61.61
CA ARG A 261 44.73 39.62 62.30
C ARG A 261 46.16 40.07 62.04
#